data_AF-A0AAD7EF57-F1
#
_entry.id   AF-A0AAD7EF57-F1
#
_cell.length_a   1.000
_cell.length_b   1.000
_cell.length_c   1.000
_cell.angle_alpha   90.00
_cell.angle_beta   90.00
_cell.angle_gamma   90.00
#
_symmetry.space_group_name_H-M   'P 1'
#
loop_
_entity.id
_entity.type
_entity.pdbx_description
1 polymer ?
#
loop_
_entity_poly.entity_id
_entity_poly.type
_entity_poly.pdbx_seq_one_letter_code
_entity_poly.pdbx_strand_id
1 'polypeptide(L)'
;TYPFGIHRPGSRHDPGYTILSVDAIAAVICVRATRCDGTALISGGSCRACMGLAPSVDSVRTRALQPFGKKSTARLSRNQLEQKLVSVSKQLKNEQLKKVDHFKSLKRARKRVKDHEQFFDIISTNIVPGLYCLLSNAQSAGWSIQKTIAMSLKALQGLYHP
;
A
#
# COMPACT_ATOMS: atom_id res chain seq x y z
N THR A 1 -9.79 20.95 3.43
CA THR A 1 -10.40 21.92 2.50
C THR A 1 -10.95 21.17 1.30
N TYR A 2 -12.28 21.13 1.22
CA TYR A 2 -13.12 20.46 0.22
C TYR A 2 -12.66 20.79 -1.22
N PRO A 3 -12.48 19.82 -2.14
CA PRO A 3 -11.61 20.01 -3.30
C PRO A 3 -12.39 20.53 -4.51
N PHE A 4 -12.61 21.84 -4.56
CA PHE A 4 -12.95 22.50 -5.82
C PHE A 4 -12.15 23.79 -5.95
N GLY A 5 -10.92 23.67 -6.46
CA GLY A 5 -10.28 24.82 -7.12
C GLY A 5 -11.24 25.41 -8.15
N ILE A 6 -12.02 24.56 -8.81
CA ILE A 6 -13.09 24.85 -9.77
C ILE A 6 -14.16 25.85 -9.26
N HIS A 7 -14.42 25.89 -7.95
CA HIS A 7 -15.40 26.82 -7.35
C HIS A 7 -14.74 27.99 -6.62
N ARG A 8 -13.41 28.09 -6.64
CA ARG A 8 -12.67 29.19 -6.03
C ARG A 8 -12.68 30.38 -7.01
N PRO A 9 -13.18 31.56 -6.62
CA PRO A 9 -13.02 32.76 -7.44
C PRO A 9 -11.53 32.97 -7.75
N GLY A 10 -11.17 33.09 -9.04
CA GLY A 10 -9.78 33.24 -9.50
C GLY A 10 -9.04 31.94 -9.87
N SER A 11 -9.70 30.78 -9.80
CA SER A 11 -9.17 29.54 -10.35
C SER A 11 -9.02 29.61 -11.88
N ARG A 12 -7.84 29.24 -12.39
CA ARG A 12 -7.58 29.08 -13.84
C ARG A 12 -8.40 27.94 -14.47
N HIS A 13 -9.13 27.16 -13.68
CA HIS A 13 -9.93 26.03 -14.13
C HIS A 13 -11.40 26.34 -13.90
N ASP A 14 -11.99 27.08 -14.83
CA ASP A 14 -13.44 27.20 -15.00
C ASP A 14 -13.94 25.92 -15.70
N PRO A 15 -14.95 25.21 -15.18
CA PRO A 15 -15.46 24.00 -15.79
C PRO A 15 -16.22 24.28 -17.10
N GLY A 16 -16.41 25.56 -17.47
CA GLY A 16 -17.13 25.97 -18.68
C GLY A 16 -18.65 25.96 -18.51
N TYR A 17 -19.13 25.77 -17.28
CA TYR A 17 -20.54 25.78 -16.92
C TYR A 17 -20.76 26.16 -15.46
N THR A 18 -21.96 26.66 -15.16
CA THR A 18 -22.40 27.03 -13.81
C THR A 18 -23.32 25.95 -13.26
N ILE A 19 -23.10 25.51 -12.02
CA ILE A 19 -24.03 24.62 -11.32
C ILE A 19 -25.17 25.48 -10.76
N LEU A 20 -26.41 25.12 -11.09
CA LEU A 20 -27.60 25.82 -10.62
C LEU A 20 -28.16 25.18 -9.35
N SER A 21 -28.28 23.85 -9.34
CA SER A 21 -28.79 23.10 -8.21
C SER A 21 -28.23 21.69 -8.18
N VAL A 22 -28.19 21.11 -6.98
CA VAL A 22 -27.84 19.72 -6.72
C VAL A 22 -28.97 19.14 -5.89
N ASP A 23 -29.73 18.23 -6.48
CA ASP A 23 -30.75 17.46 -5.78
C ASP A 23 -30.19 16.09 -5.43
N ALA A 24 -29.93 15.89 -4.13
CA ALA A 24 -29.40 14.64 -3.61
C ALA A 24 -30.44 13.52 -3.58
N ILE A 25 -31.74 13.84 -3.48
CA ILE A 25 -32.84 12.87 -3.40
C ILE A 25 -33.12 12.33 -4.81
N ALA A 26 -33.28 13.23 -5.78
CA ALA A 26 -33.48 12.84 -7.17
C ALA A 26 -32.18 12.39 -7.87
N ALA A 27 -31.02 12.58 -7.23
CA ALA A 27 -29.68 12.35 -7.81
C ALA A 27 -29.44 13.13 -9.11
N VAL A 28 -29.95 14.36 -9.19
CA VAL A 28 -29.86 15.24 -10.36
C VAL A 28 -28.99 16.46 -10.06
N ILE A 29 -28.10 16.81 -10.99
CA ILE A 29 -27.35 18.07 -10.96
C ILE A 29 -27.80 18.91 -12.14
N CYS A 30 -28.33 20.10 -11.86
CA CYS A 30 -28.72 21.04 -12.89
C CYS A 30 -27.55 21.99 -13.17
N VAL A 31 -27.19 22.09 -14.44
CA VAL A 31 -26.09 22.94 -14.90
C VAL A 31 -26.55 23.88 -16.00
N ARG A 32 -25.84 24.99 -16.16
CA ARG A 32 -26.08 26.03 -17.16
C ARG A 32 -24.80 26.35 -17.90
N ALA A 33 -24.85 26.47 -19.22
CA ALA A 33 -23.71 26.95 -19.99
C ALA A 33 -23.39 28.41 -19.62
N THR A 34 -22.11 28.78 -19.65
CA THR A 34 -21.68 30.17 -19.37
C THR A 34 -22.26 31.19 -20.36
N ARG A 35 -22.53 30.74 -21.60
CA ARG A 35 -23.16 31.53 -22.67
C ARG A 35 -24.65 31.21 -22.83
N CYS A 36 -25.35 30.91 -21.73
CA CYS A 36 -26.78 30.63 -21.78
C CYS A 36 -27.56 31.91 -22.11
N ASP A 37 -28.44 31.83 -23.11
CA ASP A 37 -29.31 32.95 -23.53
C ASP A 37 -30.43 33.27 -22.53
N GLY A 38 -30.60 32.46 -21.47
CA GLY A 38 -31.65 32.63 -20.46
C GLY A 38 -33.07 32.28 -20.95
N THR A 39 -33.26 32.04 -22.24
CA THR A 39 -34.55 31.74 -22.86
C THR A 39 -34.66 30.26 -23.25
N ALA A 40 -35.84 29.67 -23.06
CA ALA A 40 -36.16 28.36 -23.63
C ALA A 40 -36.38 28.45 -25.15
N LEU A 41 -36.14 27.34 -25.85
CA LEU A 41 -36.55 27.21 -27.25
C LEU A 41 -38.08 27.15 -27.34
N ILE A 42 -38.64 27.44 -28.51
CA ILE A 42 -40.09 27.38 -28.79
C ILE A 42 -40.68 25.99 -28.44
N SER A 43 -39.86 24.94 -28.54
CA SER A 43 -40.22 23.57 -28.15
C SER A 43 -40.23 23.31 -26.63
N GLY A 44 -39.98 24.32 -25.79
CA GLY A 44 -39.81 24.17 -24.35
C GLY A 44 -38.45 23.59 -23.93
N GLY A 45 -37.56 23.32 -24.89
CA GLY A 45 -36.21 22.81 -24.62
C GLY A 45 -35.23 23.86 -24.10
N SER A 46 -34.08 23.41 -23.61
CA SER A 46 -32.97 24.30 -23.24
C SER A 46 -32.43 25.09 -24.44
N CYS A 47 -31.85 26.27 -24.22
CA CYS A 47 -31.20 27.05 -25.29
C CYS A 47 -30.07 26.27 -25.96
N ARG A 48 -29.66 26.69 -27.17
CA ARG A 48 -28.63 26.00 -27.96
C ARG A 48 -27.30 25.86 -27.22
N ALA A 49 -26.89 26.88 -26.46
CA ALA A 49 -25.67 26.83 -25.66
C ALA A 49 -25.74 25.76 -24.55
N CYS A 50 -26.88 25.64 -23.87
CA CYS A 50 -27.10 24.62 -22.84
C CYS A 50 -27.25 23.21 -23.44
N MET A 51 -27.87 23.07 -24.62
CA MET A 51 -27.91 21.78 -25.32
C MET A 51 -26.50 21.33 -25.74
N GLY A 52 -25.66 22.26 -26.24
CA GLY A 52 -24.28 21.97 -26.63
C GLY A 52 -23.37 21.58 -25.45
N LEU A 53 -23.76 21.92 -24.22
CA LEU A 53 -23.04 21.52 -23.00
C LEU A 53 -23.28 20.04 -22.63
N ALA A 54 -24.41 19.45 -23.03
CA ALA A 54 -24.81 18.11 -22.61
C ALA A 54 -23.74 17.02 -22.85
N PRO A 55 -23.10 16.92 -24.03
CA PRO A 55 -22.07 15.89 -24.27
C PRO A 55 -20.85 16.02 -23.34
N SER A 56 -20.50 17.25 -22.95
CA SER A 56 -19.39 17.50 -22.03
C SER A 56 -19.73 17.06 -20.60
N VAL A 57 -20.96 17.32 -20.17
CA VAL A 57 -21.47 16.89 -18.86
C VAL A 57 -21.59 15.37 -18.80
N ASP A 58 -22.09 14.74 -19.86
CA ASP A 58 -22.16 13.28 -19.97
C ASP A 58 -20.77 12.63 -19.94
N SER A 59 -19.77 13.27 -20.54
CA SER A 59 -18.38 12.82 -20.46
C SER A 59 -17.83 12.87 -19.04
N VAL A 60 -18.16 13.93 -18.27
CA VAL A 60 -17.79 14.06 -16.85
C VAL A 60 -18.49 12.98 -16.02
N ARG A 61 -19.79 12.77 -16.25
CA ARG A 61 -20.59 11.72 -15.59
C ARG A 61 -19.98 10.34 -15.83
N THR A 62 -19.74 10.00 -17.09
CA THR A 62 -19.14 8.71 -17.48
C THR A 62 -17.78 8.51 -16.81
N ARG A 63 -16.94 9.55 -16.78
CA ARG A 63 -15.62 9.49 -16.13
C ARG A 63 -15.71 9.32 -14.61
N ALA A 64 -16.71 9.91 -13.97
CA ALA A 64 -16.93 9.81 -12.53
C ALA A 64 -17.40 8.41 -12.09
N LEU A 65 -18.10 7.69 -12.97
CA LEU A 65 -18.58 6.31 -12.74
C LEU A 65 -17.50 5.24 -12.91
N GLN A 66 -16.47 5.51 -13.72
CA GLN A 66 -15.35 4.58 -13.89
C GLN A 66 -14.52 4.43 -12.60
N PRO A 67 -13.75 3.35 -12.42
CA PRO A 67 -12.77 3.26 -11.33
C PRO A 67 -11.66 4.32 -11.44
N PHE A 68 -10.98 4.60 -10.31
CA PHE A 68 -9.96 5.66 -10.22
C PHE A 68 -8.71 5.37 -11.05
N GLY A 69 -8.32 4.09 -11.20
CA GLY A 69 -7.22 3.66 -12.07
C GLY A 69 -5.93 4.48 -11.91
N LYS A 70 -5.30 4.84 -13.03
CA LYS A 70 -4.09 5.70 -13.08
C LYS A 70 -4.41 7.20 -13.19
N LYS A 71 -5.64 7.63 -12.87
CA LYS A 71 -6.03 9.04 -13.00
C LYS A 71 -5.32 9.91 -11.95
N SER A 72 -5.01 11.15 -12.32
CA SER A 72 -4.51 12.16 -11.39
C SER A 72 -5.51 12.42 -10.28
N THR A 73 -5.04 12.57 -9.04
CA THR A 73 -5.87 12.81 -7.84
C THR A 73 -6.80 14.02 -8.01
N ALA A 74 -6.35 15.05 -8.73
CA ALA A 74 -7.13 16.27 -8.99
C ALA A 74 -8.37 16.04 -9.89
N ARG A 75 -8.47 14.88 -10.55
CA ARG A 75 -9.55 14.54 -11.49
C ARG A 75 -10.43 13.39 -10.99
N LEU A 76 -10.27 13.02 -9.73
CA LEU A 76 -11.05 11.94 -9.12
C LEU A 76 -12.35 12.48 -8.55
N SER A 77 -13.44 11.73 -8.73
CA SER A 77 -14.66 11.94 -7.98
C SER A 77 -14.45 11.63 -6.49
N ARG A 78 -15.37 12.07 -5.63
CA ARG A 78 -15.32 11.76 -4.20
C ARG A 78 -15.22 10.25 -3.94
N ASN A 79 -16.10 9.47 -4.57
CA ASN A 79 -16.12 8.01 -4.40
C ASN A 79 -14.80 7.38 -4.86
N GLN A 80 -14.23 7.89 -5.96
CA GLN A 80 -12.93 7.45 -6.45
C GLN A 80 -11.78 7.82 -5.48
N LEU A 81 -11.84 8.98 -4.83
CA LEU A 81 -10.88 9.39 -3.79
C LEU A 81 -10.98 8.49 -2.55
N GLU A 82 -12.19 8.20 -2.09
CA GLU A 82 -12.43 7.30 -0.95
C GLU A 82 -11.89 5.90 -1.25
N GLN A 83 -12.17 5.35 -2.44
CA GLN A 83 -11.61 4.08 -2.90
C GLN A 83 -10.08 4.09 -2.94
N LYS A 84 -9.47 5.18 -3.46
CA LYS A 84 -8.01 5.33 -3.49
C LYS A 84 -7.43 5.40 -2.07
N LEU A 85 -8.08 6.10 -1.15
CA LEU A 85 -7.64 6.20 0.25
C LEU A 85 -7.65 4.84 0.94
N VAL A 86 -8.70 4.05 0.75
CA VAL A 86 -8.79 2.67 1.27
C VAL A 86 -7.68 1.80 0.68
N SER A 87 -7.45 1.88 -0.64
CA SER A 87 -6.39 1.12 -1.32
C SER A 87 -5.00 1.46 -0.78
N VAL A 88 -4.67 2.75 -0.69
CA VAL A 88 -3.38 3.23 -0.16
C VAL A 88 -3.21 2.85 1.32
N SER A 89 -4.26 2.95 2.12
CA SER A 89 -4.22 2.55 3.54
C SER A 89 -3.93 1.05 3.70
N LYS A 90 -4.51 0.21 2.84
CA LYS A 90 -4.23 -1.23 2.81
C LYS A 90 -2.78 -1.52 2.41
N GLN A 91 -2.26 -0.81 1.39
CA GLN A 91 -0.86 -0.92 0.99
C GLN A 91 0.08 -0.51 2.13
N LEU A 92 -0.20 0.60 2.80
CA LEU A 92 0.58 1.06 3.94
C LEU A 92 0.65 0.02 5.06
N LYS A 93 -0.50 -0.58 5.43
CA LYS A 93 -0.55 -1.66 6.42
C LYS A 93 0.28 -2.88 6.00
N ASN A 94 0.19 -3.29 4.72
CA ASN A 94 0.98 -4.42 4.21
C ASN A 94 2.49 -4.13 4.26
N GLU A 95 2.92 -2.92 3.91
CA GLU A 95 4.32 -2.52 4.01
C GLU A 95 4.82 -2.43 5.45
N GLN A 96 3.97 -1.99 6.40
CA GLN A 96 4.30 -2.04 7.83
C GLN A 96 4.51 -3.47 8.32
N LEU A 97 3.66 -4.42 7.91
CA LEU A 97 3.81 -5.84 8.25
C LEU A 97 5.11 -6.42 7.71
N LYS A 98 5.44 -6.16 6.43
CA LYS A 98 6.71 -6.58 5.82
C LYS A 98 7.92 -6.07 6.61
N LYS A 99 7.91 -4.80 7.04
CA LYS A 99 8.99 -4.23 7.85
C LYS A 99 9.17 -4.98 9.18
N VAL A 100 8.07 -5.30 9.86
CA VAL A 100 8.12 -6.08 11.11
C VAL A 100 8.76 -7.45 10.89
N ASP A 101 8.43 -8.12 9.78
CA ASP A 101 9.02 -9.40 9.43
C ASP A 101 10.50 -9.29 9.07
N HIS A 102 10.93 -8.21 8.40
CA HIS A 102 12.35 -7.93 8.17
C HIS A 102 13.13 -7.76 9.47
N PHE A 103 12.62 -7.00 10.45
CA PHE A 103 13.29 -6.85 11.74
C PHE A 103 13.39 -8.17 12.51
N LYS A 104 12.32 -8.98 12.50
CA LYS A 104 12.35 -10.32 13.10
C LYS A 104 13.36 -11.23 12.39
N SER A 105 13.39 -11.20 11.06
CA SER A 105 14.34 -11.97 10.24
C SER A 105 15.79 -11.56 10.54
N LEU A 106 16.06 -10.25 10.57
CA LEU A 106 17.38 -9.71 10.88
C LEU A 106 17.82 -10.04 12.31
N LYS A 107 16.91 -10.00 13.30
CA LYS A 107 17.20 -10.46 14.67
C LYS A 107 17.55 -11.95 14.71
N ARG A 108 16.84 -12.79 13.96
CA ARG A 108 17.15 -14.23 13.85
C ARG A 108 18.50 -14.48 13.16
N ALA A 109 18.81 -13.74 12.10
CA ALA A 109 20.08 -13.83 11.40
C ALA A 109 21.25 -13.45 12.31
N ARG A 110 21.17 -12.30 13.01
CA ARG A 110 22.17 -11.89 14.01
C ARG A 110 22.36 -12.92 15.12
N LYS A 111 21.27 -13.52 15.61
CA LYS A 111 21.36 -14.60 16.60
C LYS A 111 22.13 -15.81 16.05
N ARG A 112 21.86 -16.24 14.81
CA ARG A 112 22.60 -17.33 14.17
C ARG A 112 24.08 -17.02 14.01
N VAL A 113 24.41 -15.81 13.55
CA VAL A 113 25.82 -15.37 13.45
C VAL A 113 26.51 -15.49 14.80
N LYS A 114 25.89 -14.96 15.87
CA LYS A 114 26.43 -15.08 17.24
C LYS A 114 26.59 -16.52 17.72
N ASP A 115 25.61 -17.38 17.43
CA ASP A 115 25.72 -18.80 17.77
C ASP A 115 26.89 -19.47 17.00
N HIS A 116 27.13 -19.10 15.73
CA HIS A 116 28.29 -19.59 14.96
C HIS A 116 29.62 -19.07 15.52
N GLU A 117 29.71 -17.77 15.84
CA GLU A 117 30.89 -17.17 16.48
C GLU A 117 31.22 -17.91 17.78
N GLN A 118 30.24 -18.12 18.66
CA GLN A 118 30.43 -18.86 19.90
C GLN A 118 30.94 -20.29 19.65
N PHE A 119 30.42 -20.97 18.64
CA PHE A 119 30.88 -22.31 18.28
C PHE A 119 32.35 -22.33 17.84
N PHE A 120 32.74 -21.38 16.97
CA PHE A 120 34.13 -21.24 16.53
C PHE A 120 35.07 -20.84 17.67
N ASP A 121 34.63 -19.97 18.57
CA ASP A 121 35.40 -19.59 19.76
C ASP A 121 35.68 -20.82 20.65
N ILE A 122 34.69 -21.69 20.85
CA ILE A 122 34.87 -22.91 21.66
C ILE A 122 35.89 -23.85 21.00
N ILE A 123 35.78 -24.10 19.69
CA ILE A 123 36.68 -25.01 18.98
C ILE A 123 38.10 -24.45 18.85
N SER A 124 38.24 -23.14 18.64
CA SER A 124 39.55 -22.51 18.50
C SER A 124 40.29 -22.41 19.84
N THR A 125 39.56 -22.24 20.94
CA THR A 125 40.16 -22.10 22.27
C THR A 125 40.40 -23.44 22.97
N ASN A 126 39.63 -24.48 22.64
CA ASN A 126 39.67 -25.76 23.36
C ASN A 126 39.89 -26.94 22.41
N ILE A 127 40.71 -27.91 22.84
CA ILE A 127 40.83 -29.19 22.15
C ILE A 127 39.60 -30.03 22.49
N VAL A 128 38.59 -30.01 21.62
CA VAL A 128 37.35 -30.77 21.81
C VAL A 128 37.57 -32.25 21.46
N PRO A 129 37.49 -33.19 22.42
CA PRO A 129 37.68 -34.61 22.14
C PRO A 129 36.62 -35.14 21.17
N GLY A 130 37.03 -35.90 20.16
CA GLY A 130 36.10 -36.52 19.22
C GLY A 130 35.28 -35.52 18.39
N LEU A 131 35.77 -34.30 18.17
CA LEU A 131 35.07 -33.24 17.43
C LEU A 131 34.55 -33.72 16.07
N TYR A 132 35.35 -34.51 15.35
CA TYR A 132 34.94 -35.09 14.06
C TYR A 132 33.70 -35.98 14.18
N CYS A 133 33.67 -36.90 15.15
CA CYS A 133 32.51 -37.76 15.40
C CYS A 133 31.29 -36.92 15.82
N LEU A 134 31.49 -35.92 16.68
CA LEU A 134 30.43 -35.01 17.10
C LEU A 134 29.81 -34.26 15.92
N LEU A 135 30.64 -33.73 15.02
CA LEU A 135 30.19 -33.02 13.81
C LEU A 135 29.48 -33.96 12.82
N SER A 136 30.03 -35.17 12.62
CA SER A 136 29.40 -36.21 11.80
C SER A 136 28.02 -36.59 12.32
N ASN A 137 27.90 -36.78 13.64
CA ASN A 137 26.62 -37.04 14.32
C ASN A 137 25.67 -35.85 14.22
N ALA A 138 26.18 -34.62 14.39
CA ALA A 138 25.38 -33.40 14.26
C ALA A 138 24.81 -33.25 12.84
N GLN A 139 25.60 -33.54 11.81
CA GLN A 139 25.16 -33.51 10.42
C GLN A 139 24.12 -34.60 10.14
N SER A 140 24.40 -35.84 10.56
CA SER A 140 23.53 -37.00 10.31
C SER A 140 22.17 -36.87 11.00
N ALA A 141 22.15 -36.32 12.22
CA ALA A 141 20.95 -36.15 13.02
C ALA A 141 20.33 -34.74 12.91
N GLY A 142 20.83 -33.87 12.03
CA GLY A 142 20.29 -32.53 11.79
C GLY A 142 20.28 -31.64 13.03
N TRP A 143 21.34 -31.65 13.84
CA TRP A 143 21.40 -30.87 15.07
C TRP A 143 21.42 -29.36 14.80
N SER A 144 20.75 -28.61 15.66
CA SER A 144 20.92 -27.17 15.70
C SER A 144 22.33 -26.81 16.18
N ILE A 145 22.83 -25.64 15.80
CA ILE A 145 24.14 -25.17 16.26
C ILE A 145 24.22 -25.06 17.78
N GLN A 146 23.13 -24.66 18.44
CA GLN A 146 23.05 -24.59 19.89
C GLN A 146 23.19 -25.96 20.55
N LYS A 147 22.60 -27.01 19.94
CA LYS A 147 22.78 -28.39 20.39
C LYS A 147 24.22 -28.85 20.17
N THR A 148 24.82 -28.48 19.05
CA THR A 148 26.22 -28.80 18.72
C THR A 148 27.19 -28.15 19.72
N ILE A 149 26.97 -26.88 20.08
CA ILE A 149 27.68 -26.18 21.15
C ILE A 149 27.52 -26.91 22.48
N ALA A 150 26.28 -27.25 22.87
CA ALA A 150 26.01 -27.93 24.13
C ALA A 150 26.71 -29.30 24.21
N MET A 151 26.74 -30.06 23.12
CA MET A 151 27.44 -31.34 23.07
C MET A 151 28.96 -31.16 23.07
N SER A 152 29.48 -30.10 22.43
CA SER A 152 30.91 -29.77 22.45
C SER A 152 31.37 -29.44 23.87
N LEU A 153 30.57 -28.69 24.63
CA LEU A 153 30.82 -28.41 26.04
C LEU A 153 30.77 -29.68 26.90
N LYS A 154 29.83 -30.60 26.65
CA LYS A 154 29.80 -31.91 27.32
C LYS A 154 31.03 -32.74 26.99
N ALA A 155 31.53 -32.69 25.76
CA ALA A 155 32.74 -33.38 25.35
C ALA A 155 33.98 -32.85 26.07
N LEU A 156 34.08 -31.53 26.24
CA LEU A 156 35.14 -30.91 27.05
C LEU A 156 35.11 -31.36 28.52
N GLN A 157 33.92 -31.65 29.05
CA GLN A 157 33.75 -32.17 30.41
C GLN A 157 33.94 -33.69 30.52
N GLY A 158 34.21 -34.40 29.41
CA GLY A 158 34.29 -35.86 29.37
C GLY A 158 32.93 -36.57 29.51
N LEU A 159 31.83 -35.83 29.42
CA LEU A 159 30.45 -36.34 29.60
C LEU A 159 29.78 -36.71 28.26
N TYR A 160 30.48 -36.53 27.14
CA TYR A 160 29.98 -36.91 25.83
C TYR A 160 30.53 -38.28 25.45
N HIS A 161 29.64 -39.21 25.14
CA HIS A 161 29.96 -40.54 24.65
C HIS A 161 29.34 -40.66 23.25
N PRO A 162 30.16 -40.47 22.18
CA PRO A 162 29.68 -40.40 20.80
C PRO A 162 29.05 -41.69 20.29
#